data_AF-A0A5B9FVL3-F1
#
_entry.id   AF-A0A5B9FVL3-F1
#
_cell.length_a   1.000
_cell.length_b   1.000
_cell.length_c   1.000
_cell.angle_alpha   90.00
_cell.angle_beta   90.00
_cell.angle_gamma   90.00
#
_symmetry.space_group_name_H-M   'P 1'
#
loop_
_entity.id
_entity.type
_entity.pdbx_description
1 polymer ?
#
loop_
_entity_poly.entity_id
_entity_poly.type
_entity_poly.pdbx_seq_one_letter_code
_entity_poly.pdbx_strand_id
1 'polypeptide(L)'
;MTEEVQNKIAKVYELVNRGEQGEREAAKKALDKLLKKYNLDESAIAAIKLRRYTFKYSTNLELMLLSQLIEYFLKGKEVAAYRDTRMCREVVMKLEYVDFILIDTAYEYFRRHMKAQYKKLCLPKINRCRSVKTKNKRRAELQDLFFRKYVVASKIYHTDQLETVDLSTLTDKERKDRMALSGVQGGEYNSQVSTGLYLEA
;
A
#
# COMPACT_ATOMS: atom_id res chain seq x y z
N MET A 1 4.10 -17.85 22.16
CA MET A 1 5.42 -18.00 21.51
C MET A 1 6.10 -16.63 21.52
N THR A 2 7.38 -16.55 21.86
CA THR A 2 8.14 -15.27 21.91
C THR A 2 8.65 -14.88 20.52
N GLU A 3 8.92 -13.59 20.28
CA GLU A 3 9.50 -13.10 19.02
C GLU A 3 10.84 -13.76 18.68
N GLU A 4 11.65 -14.07 19.70
CA GLU A 4 12.93 -14.76 19.52
C GLU A 4 12.77 -16.15 18.91
N VAL A 5 11.75 -16.90 19.37
CA VAL A 5 11.43 -18.23 18.85
C VAL A 5 10.92 -18.14 17.42
N GLN A 6 10.06 -17.16 17.13
CA GLN A 6 9.58 -16.89 15.77
C GLN A 6 10.73 -16.57 14.80
N ASN A 7 11.65 -15.69 15.22
CA ASN A 7 12.83 -15.33 14.44
C ASN A 7 13.76 -16.52 14.21
N LYS A 8 13.91 -17.40 15.20
CA LYS A 8 14.71 -18.63 15.06
C LYS A 8 14.08 -19.59 14.05
N ILE A 9 12.77 -19.80 14.12
CA ILE A 9 12.05 -20.64 13.15
C ILE A 9 12.17 -20.06 11.74
N ALA A 10 11.95 -18.75 11.56
CA ALA A 10 12.08 -18.08 10.27
C ALA A 10 13.49 -18.22 9.67
N LYS A 11 14.55 -18.06 10.47
CA LYS A 11 15.94 -18.24 10.02
C LYS A 11 16.22 -19.66 9.55
N VAL A 12 15.79 -20.66 10.33
CA VAL A 12 15.98 -22.07 9.96
C VAL A 12 15.18 -22.43 8.71
N TYR A 13 13.97 -21.88 8.56
CA TYR A 13 13.17 -22.05 7.35
C TYR A 13 13.86 -21.50 6.10
N GLU A 14 14.44 -20.30 6.16
CA GLU A 14 15.22 -19.74 5.04
C GLU A 14 16.46 -20.59 4.70
N LEU A 15 17.13 -21.18 5.69
CA LEU A 15 18.25 -22.10 5.47
C LEU A 15 17.81 -23.39 4.75
N VAL A 16 16.60 -23.89 5.01
CA VAL A 16 16.05 -25.04 4.27
C VAL A 16 15.80 -24.70 2.80
N ASN A 17 15.41 -23.46 2.50
CA ASN A 17 15.11 -23.05 1.13
C ASN A 17 16.36 -22.68 0.32
N ARG A 18 17.38 -22.12 0.97
CA ARG A 18 18.62 -21.64 0.30
C ARG A 18 19.79 -22.60 0.36
N GLY A 19 19.78 -23.55 1.29
CA GLY A 19 20.91 -24.44 1.53
C GLY A 19 21.11 -25.46 0.40
N GLU A 20 22.35 -25.88 0.19
CA GLU A 20 22.74 -26.93 -0.76
C GLU A 20 22.99 -28.26 -0.03
N GLN A 21 22.50 -29.36 -0.61
CA GLN A 21 22.70 -30.74 -0.17
C GLN A 21 22.66 -30.95 1.36
N GLY A 22 23.81 -31.15 2.00
CA GLY A 22 23.92 -31.53 3.42
C GLY A 22 23.49 -30.43 4.40
N GLU A 23 23.67 -29.15 4.04
CA GLU A 23 23.19 -28.03 4.88
C GLU A 23 21.66 -27.98 4.90
N ARG A 24 21.04 -28.25 3.75
CA ARG A 24 19.58 -28.31 3.62
C ARG A 24 18.97 -29.42 4.46
N GLU A 25 19.58 -30.61 4.45
CA GLU A 25 19.09 -31.75 5.25
C GLU A 25 19.22 -31.50 6.76
N ALA A 26 20.33 -30.90 7.19
CA ALA A 26 20.53 -30.52 8.59
C ALA A 26 19.53 -29.45 9.04
N ALA A 27 19.32 -28.43 8.20
CA ALA A 27 18.33 -27.37 8.45
C ALA A 27 16.90 -27.94 8.49
N LYS A 28 16.56 -28.90 7.62
CA LYS A 28 15.23 -29.54 7.58
C LYS A 28 14.95 -30.32 8.86
N LYS A 29 15.92 -31.12 9.34
CA LYS A 29 15.82 -31.84 10.62
C LYS A 29 15.68 -30.88 11.80
N ALA A 30 16.37 -29.73 11.77
CA ALA A 30 16.25 -28.71 12.80
C ALA A 30 14.87 -28.02 12.77
N LEU A 31 14.35 -27.74 11.57
CA LEU A 31 13.02 -27.17 11.37
C LEU A 31 11.94 -28.12 11.90
N ASP A 32 11.97 -29.40 11.51
CA ASP A 32 10.98 -30.41 11.96
C ASP A 32 10.96 -30.55 13.48
N LYS A 33 12.12 -30.50 14.14
CA LYS A 33 12.22 -30.52 15.61
C LYS A 33 11.57 -29.28 16.23
N LEU A 34 11.77 -28.10 15.64
CA LEU A 34 11.16 -26.86 16.12
C LEU A 34 9.64 -26.87 15.91
N LEU A 35 9.16 -27.30 14.75
CA LEU A 35 7.73 -27.39 14.44
C LEU A 35 7.03 -28.38 15.39
N LYS A 36 7.60 -29.56 15.61
CA LYS A 36 7.07 -30.54 16.58
C LYS A 36 7.09 -30.01 18.00
N LYS A 37 8.15 -29.31 18.42
CA LYS A 37 8.28 -28.76 19.78
C LYS A 37 7.19 -27.72 20.09
N TYR A 38 6.81 -26.92 19.10
CA TYR A 38 5.82 -25.86 19.26
C TYR A 38 4.43 -26.20 18.70
N ASN A 39 4.24 -27.44 18.23
CA ASN A 39 3.02 -27.93 17.60
C ASN A 39 2.51 -27.02 16.47
N LEU A 40 3.43 -26.64 15.58
CA LEU A 40 3.18 -25.73 14.46
C LEU A 40 3.05 -26.50 13.15
N ASP A 41 2.08 -26.08 12.34
CA ASP A 41 1.88 -26.53 10.96
C ASP A 41 2.53 -25.55 9.97
N GLU A 42 2.51 -25.87 8.68
CA GLU A 42 3.04 -24.97 7.62
C GLU A 42 2.31 -23.62 7.57
N SER A 43 1.02 -23.58 7.91
CA SER A 43 0.24 -22.34 7.96
C SER A 43 0.74 -21.39 9.04
N ALA A 44 1.20 -21.92 10.18
CA ALA A 44 1.82 -21.15 11.24
C ALA A 44 3.19 -20.59 10.82
N ILE A 45 3.93 -21.24 9.92
CA ILE A 45 5.21 -20.72 9.40
C ILE A 45 4.99 -19.45 8.56
N ALA A 46 3.95 -19.43 7.71
CA ALA A 46 3.59 -18.24 6.96
C ALA A 46 3.21 -17.07 7.90
N ALA A 47 2.47 -17.36 8.98
CA ALA A 47 2.13 -16.36 9.99
C ALA A 47 3.34 -15.85 10.80
N ILE A 48 4.40 -16.65 10.94
CA ILE A 48 5.65 -16.28 11.63
C ILE A 48 6.44 -15.22 10.84
N LYS A 49 6.33 -15.20 9.50
CA LYS A 49 7.01 -14.21 8.65
C LYS A 49 6.34 -12.82 8.69
N LEU A 50 5.09 -12.76 9.11
CA LEU A 50 4.34 -11.50 9.22
C LEU A 50 4.75 -10.73 10.47
N ARG A 51 5.12 -9.47 10.28
CA ARG A 51 5.42 -8.53 11.37
C ARG A 51 4.48 -7.34 11.33
N ARG A 52 4.32 -6.68 12.47
CA ARG A 52 3.54 -5.44 12.55
C ARG A 52 4.39 -4.27 12.08
N TYR A 53 3.89 -3.56 11.08
CA TYR A 53 4.45 -2.31 10.57
C TYR A 53 3.42 -1.19 10.66
N THR A 54 3.89 0.05 10.74
CA THR A 54 3.02 1.23 10.85
C THR A 54 3.30 2.25 9.76
N PHE A 55 2.23 2.80 9.19
CA PHE A 55 2.28 3.84 8.16
C PHE A 55 1.61 5.11 8.69
N LYS A 56 2.39 6.19 8.78
CA LYS A 56 1.88 7.49 9.24
C LYS A 56 1.07 8.18 8.14
N TYR A 57 -0.03 8.82 8.51
CA TYR A 57 -0.82 9.64 7.59
C TYR A 57 -1.31 10.94 8.23
N SER A 58 -1.45 11.99 7.42
CA SER A 58 -1.96 13.29 7.87
C SER A 58 -3.31 13.66 7.27
N THR A 59 -3.63 13.13 6.08
CA THR A 59 -4.80 13.52 5.29
C THR A 59 -5.58 12.30 4.81
N ASN A 60 -6.85 12.48 4.45
CA ASN A 60 -7.63 11.39 3.86
C ASN A 60 -7.08 10.98 2.48
N LEU A 61 -6.43 11.89 1.75
CA LEU A 61 -5.72 11.55 0.51
C LEU A 61 -4.61 10.52 0.73
N GLU A 62 -3.86 10.66 1.83
CA GLU A 62 -2.82 9.69 2.18
C GLU A 62 -3.39 8.32 2.52
N LEU A 63 -4.55 8.25 3.18
CA LEU A 63 -5.25 6.99 3.39
C LEU A 63 -5.70 6.36 2.08
N MET A 64 -6.31 7.15 1.19
CA MET A 64 -6.73 6.68 -0.14
C MET A 64 -5.52 6.15 -0.93
N LEU A 65 -4.40 6.88 -0.88
CA LEU A 65 -3.17 6.46 -1.54
C LEU A 65 -2.64 5.14 -0.97
N LEU A 66 -2.52 5.02 0.36
CA LEU A 66 -2.03 3.79 0.99
C LEU A 66 -2.91 2.60 0.62
N SER A 67 -4.24 2.75 0.69
CA SER A 67 -5.20 1.71 0.25
C SER A 67 -5.01 1.32 -1.21
N GLN A 68 -4.85 2.29 -2.12
CA GLN A 68 -4.62 1.99 -3.54
C GLN A 68 -3.29 1.27 -3.77
N LEU A 69 -2.22 1.64 -3.05
CA LEU A 69 -0.92 0.98 -3.19
C LEU A 69 -0.96 -0.46 -2.70
N ILE A 70 -1.68 -0.73 -1.61
CA ILE A 70 -1.90 -2.09 -1.11
C ILE A 70 -2.65 -2.91 -2.16
N GLU A 71 -3.77 -2.40 -2.68
CA GLU A 71 -4.55 -3.07 -3.72
C GLU A 71 -3.71 -3.32 -4.99
N TYR A 72 -2.89 -2.34 -5.38
CA TYR A 72 -2.05 -2.43 -6.57
C TYR A 72 -0.92 -3.46 -6.42
N PHE A 73 -0.12 -3.37 -5.37
CA PHE A 73 1.08 -4.22 -5.21
C PHE A 73 0.79 -5.58 -4.58
N LEU A 74 -0.23 -5.68 -3.74
CA LEU A 74 -0.56 -6.89 -2.98
C LEU A 74 -1.89 -7.50 -3.44
N LYS A 75 -2.22 -7.36 -4.74
CA LYS A 75 -3.47 -7.88 -5.32
C LYS A 75 -3.70 -9.35 -4.92
N GLY A 76 -4.86 -9.64 -4.35
CA GLY A 76 -5.24 -10.98 -3.93
C GLY A 76 -4.62 -11.48 -2.62
N LYS A 77 -3.80 -10.66 -1.93
CA LYS A 77 -3.34 -10.97 -0.57
C LYS A 77 -4.28 -10.35 0.46
N GLU A 78 -4.72 -11.14 1.44
CA GLU A 78 -5.44 -10.62 2.59
C GLU A 78 -4.46 -9.93 3.55
N VAL A 79 -4.66 -8.61 3.73
CA VAL A 79 -3.80 -7.81 4.60
C VAL A 79 -4.60 -7.33 5.81
N ALA A 80 -4.30 -7.90 6.98
CA ALA A 80 -4.90 -7.47 8.23
C ALA A 80 -4.38 -6.08 8.61
N ALA A 81 -5.26 -5.07 8.53
CA ALA A 81 -4.95 -3.68 8.83
C ALA A 81 -5.98 -3.05 9.77
N TYR A 82 -5.54 -2.18 10.67
CA TYR A 82 -6.41 -1.33 11.48
C TYR A 82 -5.83 0.07 11.62
N ARG A 83 -6.71 1.04 11.91
CA ARG A 83 -6.27 2.42 12.18
C ARG A 83 -6.03 2.59 13.66
N ASP A 84 -4.87 3.12 14.00
CA ASP A 84 -4.60 3.68 15.33
C ASP A 84 -4.67 5.19 15.25
N THR A 85 -5.46 5.79 16.14
CA THR A 85 -5.64 7.24 16.25
C THR A 85 -5.44 7.74 17.68
N ARG A 86 -4.93 6.90 18.59
CA ARG A 86 -4.83 7.23 20.02
C ARG A 86 -3.76 8.29 20.30
N MET A 87 -2.55 8.07 19.81
CA MET A 87 -1.39 8.96 20.01
C MET A 87 -0.96 9.64 18.72
N CYS A 88 -1.05 8.92 17.61
CA CYS A 88 -0.68 9.36 16.27
C CYS A 88 -1.67 8.76 15.27
N ARG A 89 -1.81 9.39 14.11
CA ARG A 89 -2.65 8.87 13.02
C ARG A 89 -1.82 7.90 12.19
N GLU A 90 -2.03 6.61 12.42
CA GLU A 90 -1.28 5.53 11.80
C GLU A 90 -2.18 4.40 11.31
N VAL A 91 -1.75 3.72 10.26
CA VAL A 91 -2.33 2.44 9.83
C VAL A 91 -1.35 1.36 10.23
N VAL A 92 -1.80 0.44 11.07
CA VAL A 92 -1.01 -0.71 11.53
C VAL A 92 -1.39 -1.92 10.70
N MET A 93 -0.39 -2.61 10.15
CA MET A 93 -0.57 -3.71 9.21
C MET A 93 0.33 -4.88 9.57
N LYS A 94 -0.15 -6.10 9.31
CA LYS A 94 0.70 -7.30 9.33
C LYS A 94 1.18 -7.60 7.92
N LEU A 95 2.48 -7.45 7.68
CA LEU A 95 3.10 -7.64 6.36
C LEU A 95 4.37 -8.48 6.50
N GLU A 96 4.76 -9.16 5.42
CA GLU A 96 6.15 -9.60 5.27
C GLU A 96 7.07 -8.41 5.11
N TYR A 97 8.35 -8.58 5.48
CA TYR A 97 9.32 -7.49 5.39
C TYR A 97 9.49 -6.95 3.96
N VAL A 98 9.46 -7.84 2.96
CA VAL A 98 9.59 -7.45 1.54
C VAL A 98 8.39 -6.60 1.10
N ASP A 99 7.17 -7.05 1.44
CA ASP A 99 5.93 -6.30 1.16
C ASP A 99 5.94 -4.94 1.89
N PHE A 100 6.42 -4.89 3.14
CA PHE A 100 6.59 -3.64 3.87
C PHE A 100 7.52 -2.66 3.15
N ILE A 101 8.72 -3.10 2.75
CA ILE A 101 9.68 -2.22 2.05
C ILE A 101 9.10 -1.70 0.73
N LEU A 102 8.41 -2.56 -0.02
CA LEU A 102 7.75 -2.16 -1.26
C LEU A 102 6.69 -1.08 -1.01
N ILE A 103 5.78 -1.30 -0.06
CA ILE A 103 4.71 -0.34 0.24
C ILE A 103 5.27 0.95 0.85
N ASP A 104 6.24 0.87 1.76
CA ASP A 104 6.84 2.04 2.43
C ASP A 104 7.54 2.97 1.43
N THR A 105 8.39 2.41 0.58
CA THR A 105 9.12 3.18 -0.43
C THR A 105 8.18 3.79 -1.47
N ALA A 106 7.19 3.02 -1.95
CA ALA A 106 6.18 3.53 -2.88
C ALA A 106 5.32 4.62 -2.22
N TYR A 107 4.86 4.39 -0.98
CA TYR A 107 4.02 5.33 -0.25
C TYR A 107 4.74 6.66 -0.01
N GLU A 108 6.00 6.65 0.43
CA GLU A 108 6.77 7.88 0.63
C GLU A 108 6.96 8.67 -0.67
N TYR A 109 7.27 7.98 -1.78
CA TYR A 109 7.40 8.61 -3.10
C TYR A 109 6.08 9.23 -3.56
N PHE A 110 5.02 8.42 -3.68
CA PHE A 110 3.74 8.87 -4.22
C PHE A 110 3.08 9.90 -3.32
N ARG A 111 3.23 9.79 -2.00
CA ARG A 111 2.70 10.77 -1.05
C ARG A 111 3.29 12.16 -1.29
N ARG A 112 4.60 12.26 -1.48
CA ARG A 112 5.28 13.55 -1.72
C ARG A 112 4.83 14.14 -3.05
N HIS A 113 4.82 13.33 -4.11
CA HIS A 113 4.42 13.76 -5.44
C HIS A 113 2.94 14.18 -5.50
N MET A 114 2.04 13.35 -4.97
CA MET A 114 0.59 13.61 -4.89
C MET A 114 0.31 14.91 -4.12
N LYS A 115 0.98 15.14 -2.98
CA LYS A 115 0.82 16.39 -2.20
C LYS A 115 1.22 17.62 -3.01
N ALA A 116 2.30 17.55 -3.77
CA ALA A 116 2.74 18.66 -4.64
C ALA A 116 1.70 18.96 -5.74
N GLN A 117 1.20 17.93 -6.42
CA GLN A 117 0.18 18.05 -7.46
C GLN A 117 -1.15 18.60 -6.90
N TYR A 118 -1.59 18.10 -5.74
CA TYR A 118 -2.81 18.58 -5.08
C TYR A 118 -2.69 20.06 -4.68
N LYS A 119 -1.54 20.46 -4.14
CA LYS A 119 -1.28 21.86 -3.77
C LYS A 119 -1.29 22.77 -5.00
N LYS A 120 -0.75 22.31 -6.13
CA LYS A 120 -0.70 23.08 -7.38
C LYS A 120 -2.09 23.28 -8.00
N LEU A 121 -2.91 22.23 -8.05
CA LEU A 121 -4.16 22.24 -8.83
C LEU A 121 -5.41 22.54 -7.98
N CYS A 122 -5.52 21.93 -6.80
CA CYS A 122 -6.74 21.98 -6.00
C CYS A 122 -6.76 23.16 -5.01
N LEU A 123 -5.62 23.51 -4.42
CA LEU A 123 -5.54 24.56 -3.40
C LEU A 123 -6.00 25.95 -3.90
N PRO A 124 -5.63 26.42 -5.12
CA PRO A 124 -6.11 27.70 -5.64
C PRO A 124 -7.63 27.75 -5.78
N LYS A 125 -8.26 26.62 -6.17
CA LYS A 125 -9.72 26.52 -6.31
C LYS A 125 -10.42 26.55 -4.95
N ILE A 126 -9.86 25.89 -3.94
CA ILE A 126 -10.41 25.89 -2.57
C ILE A 126 -10.29 27.29 -1.94
N ASN A 127 -9.16 27.97 -2.16
CA ASN A 127 -8.91 29.29 -1.57
C ASN A 127 -9.84 30.39 -2.13
N ARG A 128 -10.43 30.20 -3.31
CA ARG A 128 -11.47 31.10 -3.85
C ARG A 128 -12.78 31.05 -3.05
N CYS A 129 -13.05 29.97 -2.32
CA CYS A 129 -14.23 29.87 -1.46
C CYS A 129 -14.07 30.76 -0.22
N ARG A 130 -15.09 31.54 0.14
CA ARG A 130 -15.01 32.49 1.25
C ARG A 130 -15.14 31.83 2.64
N SER A 131 -16.18 31.03 2.85
CA SER A 131 -16.46 30.43 4.17
C SER A 131 -15.72 29.11 4.40
N VAL A 132 -15.44 28.78 5.67
CA VAL A 132 -14.85 27.49 6.08
C VAL A 132 -15.74 26.31 5.64
N LYS A 133 -17.07 26.44 5.78
CA LYS A 133 -18.04 25.42 5.36
C LYS A 133 -17.92 25.12 3.86
N THR A 134 -17.89 26.16 3.02
CA THR A 134 -17.76 26.01 1.57
C THR A 134 -16.37 25.47 1.19
N LYS A 135 -15.30 25.88 1.87
CA LYS A 135 -13.94 25.35 1.67
C LYS A 135 -13.88 23.84 1.95
N ASN A 136 -14.46 23.39 3.05
CA ASN A 136 -14.46 21.97 3.44
C ASN A 136 -15.27 21.11 2.47
N LYS A 137 -16.46 21.57 2.06
CA LYS A 137 -17.25 20.90 1.01
C LYS A 137 -16.47 20.80 -0.29
N ARG A 138 -15.85 21.91 -0.72
CA ARG A 138 -15.08 21.96 -1.96
C ARG A 138 -13.84 21.07 -1.92
N ARG A 139 -13.19 20.98 -0.76
CA ARG A 139 -12.07 20.08 -0.52
C ARG A 139 -12.51 18.63 -0.71
N ALA A 140 -13.62 18.20 -0.11
CA ALA A 140 -14.12 16.84 -0.26
C ALA A 140 -14.45 16.50 -1.72
N GLU A 141 -15.15 17.39 -2.44
CA GLU A 141 -15.49 17.22 -3.86
C GLU A 141 -14.24 17.06 -4.74
N LEU A 142 -13.26 17.97 -4.59
CA LEU A 142 -12.05 17.95 -5.41
C LEU A 142 -11.10 16.82 -5.03
N GLN A 143 -11.14 16.38 -3.77
CA GLN A 143 -10.25 15.33 -3.28
C GLN A 143 -10.47 14.02 -4.02
N ASP A 144 -11.72 13.56 -4.11
CA ASP A 144 -12.05 12.30 -4.78
C ASP A 144 -11.71 12.36 -6.27
N LEU A 145 -12.14 13.46 -6.93
CA LEU A 145 -11.91 13.66 -8.36
C LEU A 145 -10.42 13.75 -8.71
N PHE A 146 -9.64 14.48 -7.90
CA PHE A 146 -8.20 14.56 -8.05
C PHE A 146 -7.55 13.19 -7.86
N PHE A 147 -7.94 12.46 -6.82
CA PHE A 147 -7.32 11.18 -6.50
C PHE A 147 -7.51 10.16 -7.62
N ARG A 148 -8.73 10.01 -8.15
CA ARG A 148 -9.01 9.10 -9.28
C ARG A 148 -8.13 9.43 -10.50
N LYS A 149 -8.02 10.72 -10.84
CA LYS A 149 -7.16 11.17 -11.95
C LYS A 149 -5.68 10.91 -11.67
N TYR A 150 -5.24 11.13 -10.44
CA TYR A 150 -3.86 10.89 -10.03
C TYR A 150 -3.49 9.41 -10.11
N VAL A 151 -4.38 8.51 -9.70
CA VAL A 151 -4.21 7.05 -9.80
C VAL A 151 -4.04 6.63 -11.25
N VAL A 152 -4.93 7.09 -12.14
CA VAL A 152 -4.85 6.81 -13.58
C VAL A 152 -3.57 7.37 -14.20
N ALA A 153 -3.23 8.62 -13.89
CA ALA A 153 -2.01 9.25 -14.41
C ALA A 153 -0.73 8.55 -13.90
N SER A 154 -0.75 8.03 -12.67
CA SER A 154 0.36 7.32 -12.04
C SER A 154 0.41 5.83 -12.38
N LYS A 155 -0.57 5.32 -13.14
CA LYS A 155 -0.68 3.89 -13.53
C LYS A 155 -0.68 2.91 -12.34
N ILE A 156 -1.16 3.34 -11.18
CA ILE A 156 -1.26 2.50 -9.97
C ILE A 156 -2.67 1.90 -9.84
N TYR A 157 -3.21 1.38 -10.93
CA TYR A 157 -4.54 0.78 -11.01
C TYR A 157 -4.48 -0.57 -11.71
N HIS A 158 -5.50 -1.39 -11.45
CA HIS A 158 -5.75 -2.62 -12.21
C HIS A 158 -6.80 -2.36 -13.29
N THR A 159 -6.76 -3.11 -14.39
CA THR A 159 -7.64 -2.88 -15.55
C THR A 159 -9.13 -3.04 -15.24
N ASP A 160 -9.47 -3.86 -14.24
CA ASP A 160 -10.81 -4.06 -13.69
C ASP A 160 -11.35 -2.84 -12.93
N GLN A 161 -10.51 -1.89 -12.53
CA GLN A 161 -10.89 -0.67 -11.82
C GLN A 161 -11.27 0.49 -12.76
N LEU A 162 -11.10 0.32 -14.07
CA LEU A 162 -11.36 1.38 -15.04
C LEU A 162 -12.86 1.49 -15.36
N GLU A 163 -13.46 2.59 -14.94
CA GLU A 163 -14.83 2.94 -15.32
C GLU A 163 -14.83 3.92 -16.50
N THR A 164 -15.56 3.58 -17.57
CA THR A 164 -15.87 4.52 -18.65
C THR A 164 -16.94 5.48 -18.17
N VAL A 165 -16.58 6.76 -18.04
CA VAL A 165 -17.56 7.80 -17.66
C VAL A 165 -18.20 8.38 -18.92
N ASP A 166 -19.52 8.23 -19.03
CA ASP A 166 -20.28 8.95 -20.03
C ASP A 166 -20.29 10.46 -19.70
N LEU A 167 -19.77 11.26 -20.62
CA LEU A 167 -19.67 12.71 -20.47
C LEU A 167 -21.05 13.38 -20.54
N SER A 168 -22.04 12.74 -21.16
CA SER A 168 -23.38 13.29 -21.43
C SER A 168 -24.19 13.55 -20.14
N THR A 169 -23.99 12.73 -19.11
CA THR A 169 -24.72 12.76 -17.84
C THR A 169 -24.12 13.70 -16.79
N LEU A 170 -22.93 14.23 -17.03
CA LEU A 170 -22.22 15.09 -16.08
C LEU A 170 -22.74 16.51 -16.09
N THR A 171 -22.80 17.12 -14.90
CA THR A 171 -23.11 18.54 -14.74
C THR A 171 -21.97 19.41 -15.32
N ASP A 172 -22.30 20.63 -15.77
CA ASP A 172 -21.29 21.57 -16.31
C ASP A 172 -20.18 21.89 -15.31
N LYS A 173 -20.50 21.88 -14.01
CA LYS A 173 -19.53 22.07 -12.93
C LYS A 173 -18.53 20.92 -12.89
N GLU A 174 -19.01 19.68 -12.96
CA GLU A 174 -18.16 18.48 -12.96
C GLU A 174 -17.30 18.39 -14.21
N ARG A 175 -17.84 18.76 -15.38
CA ARG A 175 -17.08 18.86 -16.63
C ARG A 175 -15.92 19.85 -16.50
N LYS A 176 -16.18 21.07 -15.99
CA LYS A 176 -15.15 22.09 -15.77
C LYS A 176 -14.08 21.66 -14.76
N ASP A 177 -14.49 20.96 -13.70
CA ASP A 177 -13.53 20.44 -12.71
C ASP A 177 -12.69 19.29 -13.27
N ARG A 178 -13.30 18.38 -14.04
CA ARG A 178 -12.57 17.32 -14.75
C ARG A 178 -11.56 17.88 -15.74
N MET A 179 -11.96 18.90 -16.50
CA MET A 179 -11.07 19.58 -17.45
C MET A 179 -9.93 20.29 -16.73
N ALA A 180 -10.20 21.00 -15.63
CA ALA A 180 -9.15 21.70 -14.88
C ALA A 180 -8.15 20.75 -14.19
N LEU A 181 -8.57 19.51 -13.91
CA LEU A 181 -7.71 18.46 -13.36
C LEU A 181 -7.12 17.55 -14.45
N SER A 182 -7.31 17.83 -15.76
CA SER A 182 -6.65 17.05 -16.82
C SER A 182 -5.13 17.15 -16.78
N GLY A 183 -4.59 18.24 -16.25
CA GLY A 183 -3.14 18.45 -16.08
C GLY A 183 -2.51 17.79 -14.85
N VAL A 184 -3.21 16.85 -14.19
CA VAL A 184 -2.62 16.06 -13.10
C VAL A 184 -1.52 15.19 -13.67
N GLN A 185 -0.29 15.40 -13.22
CA GLN A 185 0.83 14.52 -13.53
C GLN A 185 0.86 13.37 -12.54
N GLY A 186 1.07 12.15 -13.04
CA GLY A 186 1.25 10.96 -12.23
C GLY A 186 2.69 10.83 -11.72
N GLY A 187 2.89 10.08 -10.64
CA GLY A 187 4.23 9.72 -10.21
C GLY A 187 4.81 8.60 -11.09
N GLU A 188 6.10 8.69 -11.40
CA GLU A 188 6.84 7.65 -12.11
C GLU A 188 7.68 6.86 -11.09
N TYR A 189 7.12 5.74 -10.62
CA TYR A 189 7.76 4.90 -9.62
C TYR A 189 8.23 3.59 -10.26
N ASN A 190 9.55 3.40 -10.32
CA ASN A 190 10.15 2.14 -10.71
C ASN A 190 10.37 1.30 -9.44
N SER A 191 9.61 0.22 -9.27
CA SER A 191 9.76 -0.67 -8.12
C SER A 191 11.13 -1.34 -8.17
N GLN A 192 11.96 -1.14 -7.14
CA GLN A 192 13.26 -1.81 -7.02
C GLN A 192 13.14 -3.25 -6.49
N VAL A 193 11.98 -3.59 -5.93
CA VAL A 193 11.71 -4.88 -5.30
C VAL A 193 10.50 -5.48 -6.00
N SER A 194 10.68 -6.58 -6.73
CA SER A 194 9.55 -7.40 -7.18
C SER A 194 8.97 -8.12 -5.97
N THR A 195 7.65 -8.10 -5.80
CA THR A 195 7.01 -9.10 -4.92
C THR A 195 7.54 -10.46 -5.34
N GLY A 196 7.93 -11.31 -4.37
CA GLY A 196 8.76 -12.51 -4.58
C GLY A 196 8.18 -13.64 -5.46
N LEU A 197 7.40 -13.33 -6.50
CA LEU A 197 7.34 -14.15 -7.70
C LEU A 197 8.72 -14.11 -8.37
N TYR A 198 9.61 -14.97 -7.87
CA TYR A 198 10.71 -15.43 -8.70
C TYR A 198 10.10 -15.98 -9.99
N LEU A 199 10.60 -15.49 -11.12
CA LEU A 199 10.46 -16.18 -12.40
C LEU A 199 11.12 -17.55 -12.19
N GLU A 200 10.32 -18.56 -11.86
CA GLU A 200 10.67 -19.94 -12.18
C GLU A 200 10.57 -20.04 -13.71
N ALA A 201 11.71 -19.84 -14.37
CA ALA A 201 11.95 -20.17 -15.76
C ALA A 201 13.24 -21.00 -15.84
#